data_AF-A0AAD3MQZ1-F1
#
_entry.id   AF-A0AAD3MQZ1-F1
#
_cell.length_a   1.000
_cell.length_b   1.000
_cell.length_c   1.000
_cell.angle_alpha   90.00
_cell.angle_beta   90.00
_cell.angle_gamma   90.00
#
_symmetry.space_group_name_H-M   'P 1'
#
loop_
_entity.id
_entity.type
_entity.pdbx_description
1 polymer ?
#
loop_
_entity_poly.entity_id
_entity_poly.type
_entity_poly.pdbx_seq_one_letter_code
_entity_poly.pdbx_strand_id
1 'polypeptide(L)'
;MTRCDDSMCFQPYELNLQLTAVLSRLSAFNHPLLHEYLLNPYIHLSHCSRSLFSVLIRVMGELMQRIQQISNLTDRLLNHRRHLLGLNHNTGLEHLTLLRGVIVLEEFCKELAAIAFVKLPLDQN
;
A
#
# COMPACT_ATOMS: atom_id res chain seq x y z
N MET A 1 26.92 0.20 4.32
CA MET A 1 25.65 0.94 4.12
C MET A 1 24.71 0.02 3.36
N THR A 2 24.09 -0.90 4.10
CA THR A 2 23.24 -1.97 3.56
C THR A 2 22.04 -1.34 2.86
N ARG A 3 21.90 -1.58 1.56
CA ARG A 3 20.64 -1.38 0.83
C ARG A 3 19.63 -2.27 1.52
N CYS A 4 18.78 -1.69 2.37
CA CYS A 4 17.53 -2.33 2.71
C CYS A 4 16.68 -2.31 1.43
N ASP A 5 16.81 -3.36 0.63
CA ASP A 5 15.88 -3.69 -0.45
C ASP A 5 14.53 -4.15 0.15
N ASP A 6 13.98 -3.37 1.08
CA ASP A 6 12.63 -3.49 1.66
C ASP A 6 11.60 -2.96 0.65
N SER A 7 11.65 -3.44 -0.59
CA SER A 7 10.54 -3.22 -1.52
C SER A 7 9.44 -4.21 -1.16
N MET A 8 8.19 -3.77 -1.15
CA MET A 8 7.02 -4.62 -0.87
C MET A 8 6.96 -5.88 -1.77
N CYS A 9 7.65 -5.86 -2.91
CA CYS A 9 7.83 -6.98 -3.82
C CYS A 9 8.74 -8.11 -3.33
N PHE A 10 9.47 -7.96 -2.22
CA PHE A 10 10.35 -8.99 -1.65
C PHE A 10 9.87 -9.53 -0.30
N GLN A 11 8.82 -8.93 0.27
CA GLN A 11 8.27 -9.35 1.56
C GLN A 11 7.15 -10.39 1.38
N PRO A 12 6.99 -11.33 2.33
CA PRO A 12 5.87 -12.27 2.32
C PRO A 12 4.53 -11.53 2.30
N TYR A 13 3.55 -12.09 1.58
CA TYR A 13 2.23 -11.47 1.43
C TYR A 13 1.54 -11.26 2.79
N GLU A 14 1.64 -12.24 3.68
CA GLU A 14 1.07 -12.24 5.01
C GLU A 14 1.69 -11.14 5.89
N LEU A 15 3.00 -10.88 5.71
CA LEU A 15 3.67 -9.78 6.41
C LEU A 15 3.16 -8.43 5.92
N ASN A 16 3.00 -8.26 4.60
CA ASN A 16 2.43 -7.04 4.03
C ASN A 16 1.03 -6.78 4.57
N LEU A 17 0.18 -7.81 4.67
CA LEU A 17 -1.16 -7.70 5.26
C LEU A 17 -1.14 -7.26 6.72
N GLN A 18 -0.26 -7.84 7.53
CA GLN A 18 -0.15 -7.45 8.95
C GLN A 18 0.36 -6.02 9.10
N LEU A 19 1.34 -5.64 8.29
CA LEU A 19 1.91 -4.30 8.31
C LEU A 19 0.88 -3.25 7.91
N THR A 20 0.15 -3.45 6.82
CA THR A 20 -0.92 -2.53 6.40
C THR A 20 -2.01 -2.45 7.46
N ALA A 21 -2.41 -3.57 8.08
CA ALA A 21 -3.39 -3.54 9.16
C ALA A 21 -2.93 -2.74 10.39
N VAL A 22 -1.65 -2.82 10.78
CA VAL A 22 -1.08 -1.99 11.86
C VAL A 22 -1.13 -0.51 11.47
N LEU A 23 -0.71 -0.17 10.25
CA LEU A 23 -0.70 1.20 9.75
C LEU A 23 -2.11 1.79 9.60
N SER A 24 -3.09 0.98 9.21
CA SER A 24 -4.50 1.38 9.16
C SER A 24 -5.02 1.70 10.57
N ARG A 25 -4.73 0.85 11.56
CA ARG A 25 -5.10 1.13 12.96
C ARG A 25 -4.41 2.38 13.49
N LEU A 26 -3.11 2.57 13.22
CA LEU A 26 -2.37 3.78 13.57
C LEU A 26 -3.00 5.03 12.93
N SER A 27 -3.34 4.93 11.64
CA SER A 27 -4.00 6.00 10.89
C SER A 27 -5.39 6.31 11.42
N ALA A 28 -6.08 5.35 12.04
CA ALA A 28 -7.42 5.54 12.63
C ALA A 28 -7.39 6.27 13.98
N PHE A 29 -6.29 6.27 14.73
CA PHE A 29 -6.21 7.00 16.00
C PHE A 29 -6.39 8.51 15.83
N ASN A 30 -7.25 9.11 16.66
CA ASN A 30 -7.50 10.56 16.64
C ASN A 30 -6.39 11.30 17.39
N HIS A 31 -5.21 11.39 16.78
CA HIS A 31 -4.09 12.16 17.31
C HIS A 31 -3.48 13.05 16.20
N PRO A 32 -3.43 14.38 16.37
CA PRO A 32 -2.97 15.32 15.32
C PRO A 32 -1.58 14.99 14.78
N LEU A 33 -0.62 14.70 15.67
CA LEU A 33 0.76 14.38 15.26
C LEU A 33 0.87 13.06 14.47
N LEU A 34 -0.03 12.10 14.69
CA LEU A 34 -0.02 10.86 13.91
C LEU A 34 -0.54 11.12 12.51
N HIS A 35 -1.60 11.91 12.37
CA HIS A 35 -2.12 12.29 11.06
C HIS A 35 -1.07 13.05 10.24
N GLU A 36 -0.39 14.01 10.88
CA GLU A 36 0.67 14.79 10.26
C GLU A 36 1.86 13.90 9.84
N TYR A 37 2.36 13.04 10.74
CA TYR A 37 3.48 12.16 10.42
C TYR A 37 3.16 11.13 9.33
N LEU A 38 1.93 10.62 9.30
CA LEU A 38 1.55 9.56 8.38
C LEU A 38 1.27 10.12 6.98
N LEU A 39 0.32 11.04 6.84
CA LEU A 39 -0.26 11.35 5.52
C LEU A 39 -0.04 12.79 5.04
N ASN A 40 0.57 13.68 5.83
CA ASN A 40 0.84 15.04 5.37
C ASN A 40 2.02 15.05 4.37
N PRO A 41 1.79 15.48 3.11
CA PRO A 41 2.87 15.55 2.12
C PRO A 41 3.87 16.69 2.36
N TYR A 42 3.51 17.67 3.19
CA TYR A 42 4.29 18.88 3.45
C TYR A 42 5.02 18.85 4.80
N ILE A 43 4.99 17.73 5.53
CA ILE A 43 5.69 17.63 6.81
C ILE A 43 7.21 17.66 6.61
N HIS A 44 7.89 18.50 7.38
CA HIS A 44 9.34 18.56 7.43
C HIS A 44 9.88 17.53 8.42
N LEU A 45 10.46 16.45 7.91
CA LEU A 45 11.10 15.42 8.71
C LEU A 45 12.63 15.54 8.63
N SER A 46 13.32 15.07 9.67
CA SER A 46 14.79 14.94 9.65
C SER A 46 15.24 14.02 8.50
N HIS A 47 16.47 14.22 8.00
CA HIS A 47 17.01 13.51 6.82
C HIS A 47 16.95 11.97 6.85
N CYS A 48 16.83 11.35 8.03
CA CYS A 48 16.73 9.90 8.19
C CYS A 48 15.29 9.38 8.40
N SER A 49 14.32 10.28 8.46
CA SER A 49 12.92 9.95 8.77
C SER A 49 12.08 9.99 7.50
N ARG A 50 11.10 9.09 7.41
CA ARG A 50 10.19 8.98 6.27
C ARG A 50 8.76 8.94 6.78
N SER A 51 7.91 9.83 6.27
CA SER A 51 6.46 9.75 6.49
C SER A 51 5.90 8.54 5.75
N LEU A 52 4.76 8.03 6.19
CA LEU A 52 4.04 6.98 5.47
C LEU A 52 3.73 7.43 4.04
N PHE A 53 3.34 8.69 3.83
CA PHE A 53 3.17 9.31 2.51
C PHE A 53 4.40 9.13 1.62
N SER A 54 5.59 9.50 2.11
CA SER A 54 6.83 9.41 1.31
C SER A 54 7.19 7.96 0.93
N VAL A 55 6.90 7.02 1.83
CA VAL A 55 7.09 5.58 1.59
C VAL A 55 6.09 5.09 0.55
N LEU A 56 4.81 5.47 0.67
CA LEU A 56 3.77 5.09 -0.28
C LEU A 56 4.08 5.57 -1.69
N ILE A 57 4.47 6.85 -1.86
CA ILE A 57 4.84 7.39 -3.17
C ILE A 57 6.02 6.63 -3.78
N ARG A 58 7.04 6.31 -2.97
CA ARG A 58 8.19 5.51 -3.43
C ARG A 58 7.77 4.12 -3.88
N VAL A 59 6.99 3.40 -3.06
CA VAL A 59 6.51 2.05 -3.38
C VAL A 59 5.60 2.07 -4.61
N MET A 60 4.71 3.06 -4.74
CA MET A 60 3.90 3.27 -5.94
C MET A 60 4.78 3.42 -7.18
N GLY A 61 5.80 4.28 -7.13
CA GLY A 61 6.72 4.48 -8.25
C GLY A 61 7.43 3.19 -8.67
N GLU A 62 7.96 2.44 -7.70
CA GLU A 62 8.61 1.14 -7.96
C GLU A 62 7.65 0.12 -8.58
N LEU A 63 6.42 0.04 -8.08
CA LEU A 63 5.40 -0.88 -8.61
C LEU A 63 4.97 -0.48 -10.02
N MET A 64 4.72 0.82 -10.27
CA MET A 64 4.30 1.30 -11.59
C MET A 64 5.33 0.95 -12.66
N GLN A 65 6.62 1.12 -12.38
CA GLN A 65 7.69 0.75 -13.31
C GLN A 65 7.68 -0.75 -13.65
N ARG A 66 7.47 -1.61 -12.66
CA ARG A 66 7.45 -3.07 -12.87
C ARG A 66 6.17 -3.54 -13.56
N ILE A 67 5.04 -2.92 -13.25
CA ILE A 67 3.73 -3.25 -13.85
C ILE A 67 3.71 -2.97 -15.35
N GLN A 68 4.41 -1.92 -15.82
CA GLN A 68 4.50 -1.62 -17.25
C GLN A 68 5.10 -2.76 -18.09
N GLN A 69 5.80 -3.70 -17.46
CA GLN A 69 6.39 -4.87 -18.12
C GLN A 69 5.41 -6.04 -18.25
N ILE A 70 4.22 -5.95 -17.64
CA ILE A 70 3.22 -7.03 -17.62
C ILE A 70 2.17 -6.79 -18.71
N SER A 71 2.04 -7.75 -19.63
CA SER A 71 0.91 -7.81 -20.56
C SER A 71 -0.36 -8.33 -19.87
N ASN A 72 -1.51 -7.84 -20.34
CA ASN A 72 -2.83 -8.21 -19.82
C ASN A 72 -2.97 -8.02 -18.29
N LEU A 73 -2.41 -6.93 -17.76
CA LEU A 73 -2.38 -6.63 -16.33
C LEU A 73 -3.76 -6.74 -15.66
N THR A 74 -4.79 -6.13 -16.26
CA THR A 74 -6.14 -6.09 -15.69
C THR A 74 -6.69 -7.49 -15.49
N ASP A 75 -6.59 -8.35 -16.50
CA ASP A 75 -7.07 -9.74 -16.41
C ASP A 75 -6.25 -10.54 -15.39
N ARG A 76 -4.93 -10.35 -15.36
CA ARG A 76 -4.06 -10.99 -14.37
C ARG A 76 -4.40 -10.57 -12.94
N LEU A 77 -4.66 -9.29 -12.69
CA LEU A 77 -5.10 -8.79 -11.39
C LEU A 77 -6.47 -9.37 -11.01
N LEU A 78 -7.44 -9.39 -11.93
CA LEU A 78 -8.76 -9.97 -11.68
C LEU A 78 -8.67 -11.46 -11.35
N ASN A 79 -7.92 -12.22 -12.12
CA ASN A 79 -7.69 -13.65 -11.87
C ASN A 79 -7.02 -13.88 -10.53
N HIS A 80 -6.04 -13.03 -10.17
CA HIS A 80 -5.33 -13.15 -8.91
C HIS A 80 -6.19 -12.78 -7.70
N ARG A 81 -7.07 -11.77 -7.81
CA ARG A 81 -8.07 -11.48 -6.77
C ARG A 81 -9.01 -12.67 -6.56
N ARG A 82 -9.49 -13.29 -7.63
CA ARG A 82 -10.31 -14.53 -7.53
C ARG A 82 -9.53 -15.66 -6.86
N HIS A 83 -8.25 -15.82 -7.18
CA HIS A 83 -7.38 -16.81 -6.52
C HIS A 83 -7.22 -16.54 -5.02
N LEU A 84 -6.97 -15.29 -4.61
CA LEU A 84 -6.90 -14.91 -3.19
C LEU A 84 -8.21 -15.16 -2.43
N LEU A 85 -9.35 -15.09 -3.13
CA LEU A 85 -10.67 -15.44 -2.60
C LEU A 85 -10.99 -16.95 -2.62
N GLY A 86 -10.06 -17.80 -3.08
CA GLY A 86 -10.27 -19.24 -3.23
C GLY A 86 -11.18 -19.64 -4.41
N LEU A 87 -11.53 -18.68 -5.28
CA LEU A 87 -12.45 -18.87 -6.41
C LEU A 87 -11.77 -19.37 -7.69
N ASN A 88 -10.44 -19.40 -7.75
CA ASN A 88 -9.68 -19.90 -8.90
C ASN A 88 -8.39 -20.60 -8.46
N HIS A 89 -8.10 -21.76 -9.05
CA HIS A 89 -6.92 -22.57 -8.74
C HIS A 89 -5.87 -22.55 -9.87
N ASN A 90 -6.20 -21.95 -11.03
CA ASN A 90 -5.38 -21.97 -12.24
C ASN A 90 -4.72 -20.61 -12.54
N THR A 91 -4.00 -20.04 -11.57
CA THR A 91 -3.19 -18.84 -11.80
C THR A 91 -1.75 -19.24 -12.06
N GLY A 92 -1.24 -18.91 -13.24
CA GLY A 92 0.19 -19.05 -13.55
C GLY A 92 1.04 -18.33 -12.49
N LEU A 93 2.17 -18.93 -12.13
CA LEU A 93 3.04 -18.46 -11.05
C LEU A 93 3.81 -17.18 -11.39
N GLU A 94 3.69 -16.68 -12.62
CA GLU A 94 4.40 -15.51 -13.10
C GLU A 94 3.90 -14.23 -12.42
N HIS A 95 4.83 -13.43 -11.92
CA HIS A 95 4.58 -12.12 -11.28
C HIS A 95 3.69 -12.15 -10.04
N LEU A 96 3.43 -13.31 -9.41
CA LEU A 96 2.53 -13.42 -8.26
C LEU A 96 2.84 -12.41 -7.16
N THR A 97 4.12 -12.26 -6.78
CA THR A 97 4.51 -11.33 -5.70
C THR A 97 4.24 -9.87 -6.07
N LEU A 98 4.47 -9.50 -7.32
CA LEU A 98 4.19 -8.15 -7.82
C LEU A 98 2.68 -7.89 -7.83
N LEU A 99 1.88 -8.81 -8.37
CA LEU A 99 0.42 -8.68 -8.41
C LEU A 99 -0.19 -8.63 -7.00
N ARG A 100 0.33 -9.44 -6.05
CA ARG A 100 -0.04 -9.35 -4.63
C ARG A 100 0.27 -7.99 -4.05
N GLY A 101 1.48 -7.48 -4.29
CA GLY A 101 1.87 -6.14 -3.85
C GLY A 101 0.91 -5.07 -4.38
N VAL A 102 0.57 -5.11 -5.66
CA VAL A 102 -0.38 -4.16 -6.26
C VAL A 102 -1.74 -4.20 -5.57
N ILE A 103 -2.29 -5.41 -5.36
CA ILE A 103 -3.59 -5.59 -4.70
C ILE A 103 -3.53 -5.07 -3.25
N VAL A 104 -2.49 -5.42 -2.49
CA VAL A 104 -2.34 -4.96 -1.10
C VAL A 104 -2.26 -3.43 -1.04
N LEU A 105 -1.47 -2.81 -1.92
CA LEU A 105 -1.33 -1.36 -1.94
C LEU A 105 -2.64 -0.67 -2.29
N GLU A 106 -3.37 -1.18 -3.28
CA GLU A 106 -4.67 -0.64 -3.68
C GLU A 106 -5.67 -0.69 -2.53
N GLU A 107 -5.82 -1.85 -1.88
CA GLU A 107 -6.75 -2.01 -0.76
C GLU A 107 -6.35 -1.16 0.44
N PHE A 108 -5.05 -1.08 0.73
CA PHE A 108 -4.55 -0.22 1.81
C PHE A 108 -4.82 1.27 1.53
N CYS A 109 -4.60 1.75 0.32
CA CYS A 109 -4.90 3.13 -0.05
C CYS A 109 -6.40 3.46 0.07
N LYS A 110 -7.29 2.53 -0.31
CA LYS A 110 -8.74 2.69 -0.10
C LYS A 110 -9.10 2.79 1.37
N GLU A 111 -8.51 1.95 2.21
CA GLU A 111 -8.72 1.98 3.66
C GLU A 111 -8.24 3.31 4.27
N LEU A 112 -7.04 3.77 3.92
CA LEU A 112 -6.53 5.07 4.34
C LEU A 112 -7.43 6.23 3.92
N ALA A 113 -7.94 6.20 2.68
CA ALA A 113 -8.87 7.20 2.18
C ALA A 113 -10.19 7.19 2.97
N ALA A 114 -10.73 6.01 3.27
CA ALA A 114 -11.93 5.88 4.09
C ALA A 114 -11.71 6.43 5.52
N ILE A 115 -10.57 6.12 6.14
CA ILE A 115 -10.19 6.64 7.46
C ILE A 115 -10.11 8.17 7.42
N ALA A 116 -9.44 8.73 6.41
CA ALA A 116 -9.31 10.18 6.26
C ALA A 116 -10.67 10.86 6.05
N PHE A 117 -11.55 10.25 5.25
CA PHE A 117 -12.90 10.74 4.99
C PHE A 117 -13.74 10.81 6.28
N VAL A 118 -13.71 9.77 7.10
CA VAL A 118 -14.44 9.73 8.39
C VAL A 118 -13.91 10.77 9.39
N LYS A 119 -12.63 11.11 9.31
CA LYS A 119 -11.99 12.10 10.19
C LYS A 119 -12.17 13.54 9.76
N LEU A 120 -12.63 13.78 8.54
CA LEU A 120 -12.87 15.13 8.07
C LEU A 120 -13.98 15.76 8.94
N PRO A 121 -13.74 16.90 9.60
CA PRO A 121 -14.80 17.61 10.30
C PRO A 121 -15.91 17.95 9.30
N LEU A 122 -17.18 17.68 9.65
CA LEU A 122 -18.33 17.97 8.79
C LEU A 122 -18.62 19.48 8.63
N ASP A 123 -17.80 20.35 9.23
CA ASP A 123 -18.02 21.79 9.28
C ASP A 123 -17.10 22.53 8.30
N GLN A 124 -17.50 22.52 7.02
CA GLN A 124 -17.21 23.59 6.07
C GLN A 124 -18.53 24.01 5.41
N ASN A 125 -19.35 24.75 6.17
CA ASN A 125 -20.43 25.60 5.65
C ASN A 125 -19.93 27.04 5.57
#